data_AF-A0A0A9FRL2-F1
#
_entry.id   AF-A0A0A9FRL2-F1
#
_cell.length_a   1.000
_cell.length_b   1.000
_cell.length_c   1.000
_cell.angle_alpha   90.00
_cell.angle_beta   90.00
_cell.angle_gamma   90.00
#
_symmetry.space_group_name_H-M   'P 1'
#
loop_
_entity.id
_entity.type
_entity.pdbx_description
1 polymer ?
#
loop_
_entity_poly.entity_id
_entity_poly.type
_entity_poly.pdbx_seq_one_letter_code
_entity_poly.pdbx_strand_id
1 'polypeptide(L)'
;MLTRLPVRLAPPLAIAGATALPRILRGLCTTEAPSKAPPEPLSPSELDAISALLPRLLSADHVPASGRLLSAALLLPGSLERLPFPSLAAHLASLPTLSPAFALLTALRHHPARPSPLPLAAPLLDSLLSLRRARDAASVLRWLCRPDSPRRPDATTYAAAVAGLCRLEDPKSALAALREMAADGVQASQELREAVRDAMLQDTRIDEASALEETMRLPETGKVVELVDKLLAEWEP
;
A
#
# COMPACT_ATOMS: atom_id res chain seq x y z
N MET A 1 31.43 19.95 48.66
CA MET A 1 31.15 20.78 49.85
C MET A 1 30.10 21.81 49.48
N LEU A 2 29.03 21.86 50.28
CA LEU A 2 27.86 22.73 50.15
C LEU A 2 28.19 24.21 50.45
N THR A 3 27.21 25.06 50.13
CA THR A 3 26.91 26.42 50.67
C THR A 3 27.50 27.60 49.88
N ARG A 4 26.82 28.72 49.63
CA ARG A 4 25.53 29.29 50.08
C ARG A 4 25.15 30.47 49.15
N LEU A 5 23.85 30.63 48.84
CA LEU A 5 23.25 31.90 48.40
C LEU A 5 23.16 32.88 49.58
N PRO A 6 22.97 34.19 49.30
CA PRO A 6 22.05 34.97 50.10
C PRO A 6 20.96 35.66 49.26
N VAL A 7 19.82 35.79 49.95
CA VAL A 7 18.53 36.35 49.56
C VAL A 7 18.46 37.82 50.02
N ARG A 8 17.47 38.55 49.47
CA ARG A 8 16.82 39.79 49.97
C ARG A 8 17.41 41.08 49.37
N LEU A 9 16.67 42.14 49.04
CA LEU A 9 15.41 42.68 49.57
C LEU A 9 14.62 43.44 48.46
N ALA A 10 13.29 43.32 48.46
CA ALA A 10 12.37 44.43 48.15
C ALA A 10 12.16 45.26 49.44
N PRO A 11 11.70 46.54 49.45
CA PRO A 11 10.30 46.97 49.13
C PRO A 11 10.17 48.50 48.75
N PRO A 12 9.07 49.28 48.94
CA PRO A 12 7.60 49.06 48.92
C PRO A 12 6.73 50.06 48.07
N LEU A 13 5.51 49.59 47.75
CA LEU A 13 4.14 50.18 47.74
C LEU A 13 3.82 51.69 47.89
N ALA A 14 2.86 52.19 47.07
CA ALA A 14 1.62 52.93 47.43
C ALA A 14 0.82 53.33 46.15
N ILE A 15 -0.31 52.70 45.80
CA ILE A 15 -1.74 52.96 46.14
C ILE A 15 -2.31 54.33 45.68
N ALA A 16 -3.29 54.26 44.76
CA ALA A 16 -4.50 55.09 44.56
C ALA A 16 -4.73 55.28 43.04
N GLY A 17 -5.92 55.17 42.43
CA GLY A 17 -7.30 55.06 42.86
C GLY A 17 -8.15 54.73 41.61
N ALA A 18 -9.32 54.14 41.84
CA ALA A 18 -10.23 53.63 40.83
C ALA A 18 -10.97 54.75 40.07
N THR A 19 -11.27 54.54 38.78
CA THR A 19 -12.58 54.85 38.16
C THR A 19 -12.72 54.25 36.74
N ALA A 20 -13.84 53.57 36.52
CA ALA A 20 -14.62 53.44 35.28
C ALA A 20 -14.10 52.63 34.06
N LEU A 21 -14.76 51.48 33.83
CA LEU A 21 -14.96 50.77 32.54
C LEU A 21 -15.96 51.54 31.63
N PRO A 22 -16.30 51.10 30.38
CA PRO A 22 -15.58 50.32 29.36
C PRO A 22 -15.72 50.92 27.93
N ARG A 23 -14.97 50.42 26.93
CA ARG A 23 -15.40 50.35 25.51
C ARG A 23 -14.44 49.46 24.69
N ILE A 24 -14.81 48.18 24.52
CA ILE A 24 -15.19 47.56 23.23
C ILE A 24 -14.07 47.61 22.17
N LEU A 25 -13.43 46.45 21.94
CA LEU A 25 -13.37 45.75 20.64
C LEU A 25 -12.65 44.41 20.85
N ARG A 26 -13.42 43.36 21.16
CA ARG A 26 -12.98 41.97 20.98
C ARG A 26 -12.93 41.71 19.48
N GLY A 27 -11.73 41.58 18.92
CA GLY A 27 -11.54 40.96 17.62
C GLY A 27 -11.98 39.50 17.69
N LEU A 28 -13.10 39.19 17.06
CA LEU A 28 -13.56 37.83 16.86
C LEU A 28 -12.66 37.20 15.78
N CYS A 29 -11.77 36.29 16.18
CA CYS A 29 -11.18 35.33 15.27
C CYS A 29 -12.33 34.45 14.75
N THR A 30 -12.80 34.72 13.53
CA THR A 30 -13.64 33.78 12.80
C THR A 30 -12.76 32.59 12.38
N THR A 31 -12.71 31.56 13.22
CA THR A 31 -12.31 30.22 12.79
C THR A 31 -13.52 29.57 12.12
N GLU A 32 -13.83 29.97 10.89
CA GLU A 32 -14.64 29.14 10.02
C GLU A 32 -13.69 28.18 9.29
N ALA A 33 -13.65 26.94 9.77
CA ALA A 33 -13.16 25.84 8.96
C ALA A 33 -14.10 25.73 7.73
N PRO A 34 -13.58 25.58 6.50
CA PRO A 34 -14.44 25.44 5.34
C PRO A 34 -15.25 24.14 5.47
N SER A 35 -16.51 24.29 5.86
CA SER A 35 -17.54 23.24 5.77
C SER A 35 -17.92 23.08 4.29
N LYS A 36 -17.02 22.49 3.50
CA LYS A 36 -17.39 22.02 2.18
C LYS A 36 -18.06 20.67 2.38
N ALA A 37 -19.34 20.57 1.98
CA ALA A 37 -20.03 19.29 1.92
C ALA A 37 -19.12 18.25 1.24
N PRO A 38 -19.10 16.99 1.72
CA PRO A 38 -18.29 15.96 1.09
C PRO A 38 -18.61 15.91 -0.41
N PRO A 39 -17.59 15.78 -1.28
CA PRO A 39 -17.79 15.77 -2.72
C PRO A 39 -18.82 14.71 -3.08
N GLU A 40 -19.78 15.08 -3.93
CA GLU A 40 -20.84 14.17 -4.35
C GLU A 40 -20.26 12.92 -5.01
N PRO A 41 -20.86 11.75 -4.77
CA PRO A 41 -20.44 10.51 -5.41
C PRO A 41 -20.66 10.60 -6.93
N LEU A 42 -19.72 10.04 -7.71
CA LEU A 42 -19.79 10.01 -9.18
C LEU A 42 -21.09 9.35 -9.67
N SER A 43 -21.71 9.90 -10.69
CA SER A 43 -22.81 9.25 -11.40
C SER A 43 -22.33 8.04 -12.22
N PRO A 44 -23.20 7.05 -12.52
CA PRO A 44 -22.84 5.89 -13.35
C PRO A 44 -22.25 6.26 -14.73
N SER A 45 -22.75 7.31 -15.37
CA SER A 45 -22.25 7.77 -16.68
C SER A 45 -20.85 8.38 -16.61
N GLU A 46 -20.52 9.09 -15.52
CA GLU A 46 -19.16 9.60 -15.28
C GLU A 46 -18.17 8.45 -15.04
N LEU A 47 -18.62 7.38 -14.39
CA LEU A 47 -17.82 6.18 -14.18
C LEU A 47 -17.58 5.42 -15.48
N ASP A 48 -18.60 5.24 -16.32
CA ASP A 48 -18.44 4.66 -17.66
C ASP A 48 -17.48 5.49 -18.53
N ALA A 49 -17.56 6.82 -18.41
CA ALA A 49 -16.62 7.72 -19.07
C ALA A 49 -15.18 7.52 -18.54
N ILE A 50 -14.97 7.46 -17.21
CA ILE A 50 -13.64 7.19 -16.62
C ILE A 50 -13.11 5.83 -17.07
N SER A 51 -13.98 4.82 -17.09
CA SER A 51 -13.70 3.45 -17.52
C SER A 51 -13.23 3.38 -18.97
N ALA A 52 -13.86 4.15 -19.85
CA ALA A 52 -13.48 4.22 -21.26
C ALA A 52 -12.27 5.14 -21.51
N LEU A 53 -12.12 6.20 -20.72
CA LEU A 53 -11.08 7.21 -20.92
C LEU A 53 -9.72 6.76 -20.42
N LEU A 54 -9.63 6.07 -19.28
CA LEU A 54 -8.33 5.66 -18.72
C LEU A 54 -7.51 4.80 -19.69
N PRO A 55 -8.05 3.70 -20.28
CA PRO A 55 -7.34 2.92 -21.29
C PRO A 55 -6.92 3.74 -22.52
N ARG A 56 -7.79 4.66 -22.97
CA ARG A 56 -7.52 5.51 -24.13
C ARG A 56 -6.40 6.51 -23.87
N LEU A 57 -6.39 7.14 -22.70
CA LEU A 57 -5.32 8.06 -22.29
C LEU A 57 -3.98 7.34 -22.13
N LEU A 58 -3.99 6.11 -21.60
CA LEU A 58 -2.79 5.27 -21.52
C LEU A 58 -2.28 4.87 -22.92
N SER A 59 -3.19 4.54 -23.83
CA SER A 59 -2.85 4.20 -25.22
C SER A 59 -2.33 5.40 -26.01
N ALA A 60 -2.77 6.61 -25.65
CA ALA A 60 -2.29 7.88 -26.20
C ALA A 60 -1.06 8.46 -25.45
N ASP A 61 -0.45 7.69 -24.55
CA ASP A 61 0.73 8.06 -23.74
C ASP A 61 0.52 9.31 -22.83
N HIS A 62 -0.74 9.62 -22.49
CA HIS A 62 -1.11 10.71 -21.58
C HIS A 62 -1.06 10.28 -20.10
N VAL A 63 0.06 9.67 -19.69
CA VAL A 63 0.26 9.07 -18.36
C VAL A 63 -0.02 10.04 -17.19
N PRO A 64 0.42 11.32 -17.20
CA PRO A 64 0.13 12.24 -16.09
C PRO A 64 -1.36 12.53 -15.93
N ALA A 65 -2.10 12.60 -17.04
CA ALA A 65 -3.55 12.81 -17.01
C ALA A 65 -4.26 11.56 -16.47
N SER A 66 -3.86 10.37 -16.91
CA SER A 66 -4.36 9.09 -16.39
C SER A 66 -4.12 8.95 -14.88
N GLY A 67 -2.93 9.32 -14.41
CA GLY A 67 -2.58 9.29 -12.98
C GLY A 67 -3.45 10.24 -12.15
N ARG A 68 -3.67 11.47 -12.62
CA ARG A 68 -4.58 12.42 -11.96
C ARG A 68 -6.01 11.92 -11.92
N LEU A 69 -6.51 11.39 -13.04
CA LEU A 69 -7.87 10.85 -13.13
C LEU A 69 -8.07 9.67 -12.18
N LEU A 70 -7.13 8.72 -12.18
CA LEU A 70 -7.14 7.59 -11.26
C LEU A 70 -7.09 8.04 -9.79
N SER A 71 -6.21 9.00 -9.47
CA SER A 71 -6.07 9.53 -8.10
C SER A 71 -7.35 10.21 -7.63
N ALA A 72 -7.93 11.06 -8.48
CA ALA A 72 -9.21 11.72 -8.21
C ALA A 72 -10.32 10.68 -7.99
N ALA A 73 -10.39 9.68 -8.87
CA ALA A 73 -11.37 8.61 -8.78
C ALA A 73 -11.26 7.85 -7.45
N LEU A 74 -10.06 7.44 -7.04
CA LEU A 74 -9.81 6.73 -5.77
C LEU A 74 -10.15 7.54 -4.51
N LEU A 75 -10.12 8.87 -4.59
CA LEU A 75 -10.39 9.75 -3.45
C LEU A 75 -11.88 10.14 -3.32
N LEU A 76 -12.70 9.83 -4.31
CA LEU A 76 -14.12 10.13 -4.27
C LEU A 76 -14.89 9.08 -3.43
N PRO A 77 -15.82 9.49 -2.55
CA PRO A 77 -16.60 8.56 -1.74
C PRO A 77 -17.36 7.52 -2.57
N GLY A 78 -17.23 6.25 -2.18
CA GLY A 78 -17.91 5.11 -2.80
C GLY A 78 -17.44 4.76 -4.21
N SER A 79 -16.34 5.33 -4.70
CA SER A 79 -15.80 5.04 -6.03
C SER A 79 -15.14 3.66 -6.12
N LEU A 80 -14.63 3.12 -5.01
CA LEU A 80 -13.89 1.85 -5.01
C LEU A 80 -14.71 0.67 -5.52
N GLU A 81 -16.00 0.64 -5.20
CA GLU A 81 -16.94 -0.39 -5.65
C GLU A 81 -17.42 -0.18 -7.08
N ARG A 82 -17.27 1.04 -7.61
CA ARG A 82 -17.92 1.50 -8.83
C ARG A 82 -16.96 1.71 -10.00
N LEU A 83 -15.66 1.72 -9.74
CA LEU A 83 -14.62 1.82 -10.77
C LEU A 83 -14.31 0.43 -11.33
N PRO A 84 -14.06 0.31 -12.64
CA PRO A 84 -13.84 -0.97 -13.33
C PRO A 84 -12.40 -1.47 -13.13
N PHE A 85 -11.88 -1.47 -11.90
CA PHE A 85 -10.50 -1.84 -11.63
C PHE A 85 -10.09 -3.18 -12.27
N PRO A 86 -10.92 -4.24 -12.28
CA PRO A 86 -10.61 -5.48 -12.98
C PRO A 86 -10.38 -5.28 -14.50
N SER A 87 -11.23 -4.50 -15.18
CA SER A 87 -11.09 -4.25 -16.62
C SER A 87 -9.86 -3.41 -16.93
N LEU A 88 -9.57 -2.39 -16.10
CA LEU A 88 -8.36 -1.58 -16.24
C LEU A 88 -7.10 -2.41 -15.96
N ALA A 89 -7.13 -3.27 -14.94
CA ALA A 89 -6.06 -4.21 -14.62
C ALA A 89 -5.80 -5.18 -15.76
N ALA A 90 -6.85 -5.79 -16.32
CA ALA A 90 -6.75 -6.68 -17.46
C ALA A 90 -6.18 -5.97 -18.71
N HIS A 91 -6.60 -4.73 -18.96
CA HIS A 91 -6.01 -3.91 -20.03
C HIS A 91 -4.52 -3.63 -19.79
N LEU A 92 -4.14 -3.17 -18.60
CA LEU A 92 -2.73 -2.94 -18.26
C LEU A 92 -1.89 -4.22 -18.36
N ALA A 93 -2.46 -5.36 -17.96
CA ALA A 93 -1.82 -6.67 -18.04
C ALA A 93 -1.72 -7.21 -19.48
N SER A 94 -2.52 -6.70 -20.43
CA SER A 94 -2.40 -7.06 -21.85
C SER A 94 -1.42 -6.18 -22.61
N LEU A 95 -0.98 -5.05 -22.03
CA LEU A 95 0.04 -4.21 -22.65
C LEU A 95 1.40 -4.91 -22.71
N PRO A 96 2.21 -4.65 -23.76
CA PRO A 96 3.52 -5.26 -23.93
C PRO A 96 4.51 -4.87 -22.83
N THR A 97 4.31 -3.70 -22.21
CA THR A 97 5.15 -3.21 -21.11
C THR A 97 4.28 -2.82 -19.92
N LEU A 98 4.81 -2.99 -18.71
CA LEU A 98 4.17 -2.50 -17.49
C LEU A 98 4.52 -1.03 -17.16
N SER A 99 5.20 -0.32 -18.06
CA SER A 99 5.54 1.09 -17.85
C SER A 99 4.32 1.96 -17.51
N PRO A 100 3.15 1.81 -18.19
CA PRO A 100 1.97 2.59 -17.84
C PRO A 100 1.40 2.21 -16.46
N ALA A 101 1.42 0.92 -16.10
CA ALA A 101 0.97 0.45 -14.79
C ALA A 101 1.86 1.01 -13.66
N PHE A 102 3.19 0.92 -13.80
CA PHE A 102 4.11 1.46 -12.81
C PHE A 102 4.05 2.98 -12.73
N ALA A 103 3.80 3.68 -13.83
CA ALA A 103 3.63 5.12 -13.80
C ALA A 103 2.36 5.55 -13.08
N LEU A 104 1.24 4.82 -13.24
CA LEU A 104 0.03 5.03 -12.45
C LEU A 104 0.29 4.79 -10.95
N LEU A 105 0.89 3.66 -10.60
CA LEU A 105 1.23 3.34 -9.22
C LEU A 105 2.15 4.43 -8.62
N THR A 106 3.13 4.90 -9.39
CA THR A 106 4.06 5.97 -9.00
C THR A 106 3.33 7.31 -8.84
N ALA A 107 2.32 7.62 -9.67
CA ALA A 107 1.48 8.78 -9.49
C ALA A 107 0.70 8.73 -8.15
N LEU A 108 0.14 7.56 -7.79
CA LEU A 108 -0.55 7.39 -6.49
C LEU A 108 0.41 7.58 -5.30
N ARG A 109 1.65 7.09 -5.43
CA ARG A 109 2.72 7.22 -4.43
C ARG A 109 3.09 8.68 -4.13
N HIS A 110 3.18 9.50 -5.18
CA HIS A 110 3.58 10.91 -5.07
C HIS A 110 2.40 11.88 -4.93
N HIS A 111 1.16 11.39 -5.00
CA HIS A 111 -0.02 12.21 -4.76
C HIS A 111 -0.05 12.68 -3.30
N PRO A 112 -0.39 13.94 -2.98
CA PRO A 112 -0.36 14.46 -1.61
C PRO A 112 -1.26 13.68 -0.64
N ALA A 113 -2.42 13.22 -1.12
CA ALA A 113 -3.34 12.39 -0.33
C ALA A 113 -2.97 10.90 -0.26
N ARG A 114 -1.93 10.45 -1.00
CA ARG A 114 -1.43 9.06 -1.07
C ARG A 114 -2.55 8.01 -1.07
N PRO A 115 -3.45 8.01 -2.07
CA PRO A 115 -4.52 7.02 -2.16
C PRO A 115 -3.96 5.60 -2.24
N SER A 116 -4.72 4.63 -1.71
CA SER A 116 -4.30 3.23 -1.71
C SER A 116 -4.12 2.70 -3.14
N PRO A 117 -2.99 2.04 -3.46
CA PRO A 117 -2.77 1.39 -4.76
C PRO A 117 -3.51 0.05 -4.88
N LEU A 118 -3.96 -0.56 -3.77
CA LEU A 118 -4.51 -1.91 -3.76
C LEU A 118 -5.70 -2.13 -4.72
N PRO A 119 -6.66 -1.20 -4.86
CA PRO A 119 -7.79 -1.38 -5.78
C PRO A 119 -7.35 -1.63 -7.23
N LEU A 120 -6.23 -1.06 -7.67
CA LEU A 120 -5.66 -1.32 -8.99
C LEU A 120 -4.64 -2.48 -8.98
N ALA A 121 -3.76 -2.51 -7.97
CA ALA A 121 -2.61 -3.41 -7.96
C ALA A 121 -2.98 -4.87 -7.70
N ALA A 122 -3.98 -5.14 -6.85
CA ALA A 122 -4.44 -6.50 -6.57
C ALA A 122 -5.06 -7.19 -7.81
N PRO A 123 -6.04 -6.60 -8.53
CA PRO A 123 -6.56 -7.21 -9.75
C PRO A 123 -5.52 -7.23 -10.89
N LEU A 124 -4.57 -6.28 -10.92
CA LEU A 124 -3.45 -6.31 -11.88
C LEU A 124 -2.55 -7.51 -11.63
N LEU A 125 -2.19 -7.77 -10.37
CA LEU A 125 -1.42 -8.93 -9.97
C LEU A 125 -2.14 -10.24 -10.37
N ASP A 126 -3.43 -10.34 -10.09
CA ASP A 126 -4.25 -11.51 -10.48
C ASP A 126 -4.33 -11.70 -12.00
N SER A 127 -4.53 -10.60 -12.74
CA SER A 127 -4.54 -10.63 -14.21
C SER A 127 -3.20 -11.09 -14.79
N LEU A 128 -2.08 -10.62 -14.25
CA LEU A 128 -0.73 -11.01 -14.69
C LEU A 128 -0.44 -12.48 -14.41
N LEU A 129 -0.83 -12.99 -13.24
CA LEU A 129 -0.70 -14.40 -12.89
C LEU A 129 -1.53 -15.28 -13.82
N SER A 130 -2.77 -14.87 -14.12
CA SER A 130 -3.66 -15.56 -15.06
C SER A 130 -3.08 -15.59 -16.49
N LEU A 131 -2.38 -14.54 -16.90
CA LEU A 131 -1.66 -14.46 -18.16
C LEU A 131 -0.27 -15.13 -18.13
N ARG A 132 0.05 -15.88 -17.06
CA ARG A 132 1.34 -16.57 -16.85
C ARG A 132 2.56 -15.63 -16.83
N ARG A 133 2.36 -14.33 -16.59
CA ARG A 133 3.43 -13.31 -16.51
C ARG A 133 4.03 -13.23 -15.11
N ALA A 134 4.62 -14.32 -14.61
CA ALA A 134 5.13 -14.46 -13.23
C ALA A 134 6.06 -13.30 -12.81
N ARG A 135 7.08 -13.01 -13.62
CA ARG A 135 8.08 -11.95 -13.35
C ARG A 135 7.44 -10.56 -13.21
N ASP A 136 6.41 -10.29 -14.00
CA ASP A 136 5.69 -9.02 -13.97
C ASP A 136 4.80 -8.92 -12.72
N ALA A 137 4.08 -9.99 -12.38
CA ALA A 137 3.30 -10.09 -11.14
C ALA A 137 4.19 -9.90 -9.91
N ALA A 138 5.36 -10.56 -9.87
CA ALA A 138 6.35 -10.39 -8.82
C ALA A 138 6.89 -8.96 -8.75
N SER A 139 6.98 -8.26 -9.88
CA SER A 139 7.40 -6.85 -9.93
C SER A 139 6.34 -5.89 -9.39
N VAL A 140 5.06 -6.17 -9.61
CA VAL A 140 3.94 -5.44 -8.99
C VAL A 140 3.93 -5.65 -7.48
N LEU A 141 4.06 -6.90 -7.01
CA LEU A 141 4.14 -7.18 -5.57
C LEU A 141 5.35 -6.47 -4.93
N ARG A 142 6.53 -6.58 -5.54
CA ARG A 142 7.74 -5.90 -5.05
C ARG A 142 7.56 -4.39 -4.98
N TRP A 143 6.79 -3.79 -5.88
CA TRP A 143 6.47 -2.36 -5.83
C TRP A 143 5.58 -2.01 -4.62
N LEU A 144 4.59 -2.87 -4.31
CA LEU A 144 3.69 -2.70 -3.16
C LEU A 144 4.41 -2.87 -1.81
N CYS A 145 5.41 -3.75 -1.74
CA CYS A 145 6.20 -4.00 -0.52
C CYS A 145 7.28 -2.94 -0.25
N ARG A 146 7.45 -1.94 -1.12
CA ARG A 146 8.44 -0.87 -0.86
C ARG A 146 8.06 -0.07 0.39
N PRO A 147 9.05 0.41 1.19
CA PRO A 147 8.77 1.21 2.39
C PRO A 147 7.96 2.49 2.14
N ASP A 148 8.07 3.05 0.93
CA ASP A 148 7.39 4.26 0.49
C ASP A 148 6.11 3.97 -0.33
N SER A 149 5.62 2.73 -0.34
CA SER A 149 4.28 2.42 -0.86
C SER A 149 3.21 3.10 0.03
N PRO A 150 2.11 3.65 -0.53
CA PRO A 150 1.02 4.19 0.29
C PRO A 150 0.36 3.16 1.20
N ARG A 151 0.35 1.89 0.78
CA ARG A 151 -0.29 0.79 1.49
C ARG A 151 0.42 -0.53 1.18
N ARG A 152 0.67 -1.34 2.22
CA ARG A 152 1.17 -2.71 2.09
C ARG A 152 0.08 -3.65 1.54
N PRO A 153 0.43 -4.76 0.86
CA PRO A 153 -0.52 -5.79 0.49
C PRO A 153 -1.30 -6.31 1.71
N ASP A 154 -2.57 -6.68 1.49
CA ASP A 154 -3.37 -7.39 2.49
C ASP A 154 -3.18 -8.91 2.35
N ALA A 155 -3.75 -9.67 3.29
CA ALA A 155 -3.61 -11.13 3.32
C ALA A 155 -4.10 -11.79 2.03
N THR A 156 -5.17 -11.28 1.42
CA THR A 156 -5.71 -11.79 0.16
C THR A 156 -4.76 -11.53 -1.01
N THR A 157 -4.17 -10.32 -1.10
CA THR A 157 -3.19 -10.00 -2.15
C THR A 157 -1.92 -10.82 -2.00
N TYR A 158 -1.42 -11.00 -0.76
CA TYR A 158 -0.27 -11.87 -0.48
C TYR A 158 -0.55 -13.32 -0.88
N ALA A 159 -1.69 -13.88 -0.46
CA ALA A 159 -2.07 -15.24 -0.79
C ALA A 159 -2.20 -15.45 -2.30
N ALA A 160 -2.82 -14.49 -3.03
CA ALA A 160 -2.92 -14.55 -4.48
C ALA A 160 -1.53 -14.57 -5.15
N ALA A 161 -0.61 -13.73 -4.67
CA ALA A 161 0.74 -13.67 -5.22
C ALA A 161 1.54 -14.95 -4.95
N VAL A 162 1.60 -15.41 -3.70
CA VAL A 162 2.34 -16.62 -3.32
C VAL A 162 1.77 -17.84 -4.04
N ALA A 163 0.46 -18.07 -3.97
CA ALA A 163 -0.17 -19.23 -4.62
C ALA A 163 -0.04 -19.16 -6.15
N GLY A 164 -0.18 -17.98 -6.74
CA GLY A 164 -0.01 -17.77 -8.17
C GLY A 164 1.39 -18.11 -8.65
N LEU A 165 2.42 -17.61 -7.95
CA LEU A 165 3.82 -17.88 -8.30
C LEU A 165 4.19 -19.37 -8.11
N CYS A 166 3.65 -20.03 -7.08
CA CYS A 166 3.77 -21.47 -6.91
C CYS A 166 3.21 -22.24 -8.11
N ARG A 167 1.99 -21.88 -8.57
CA ARG A 167 1.35 -22.50 -9.75
C ARG A 167 2.09 -22.25 -11.07
N LEU A 168 2.90 -21.20 -11.13
CA LEU A 168 3.69 -20.84 -12.29
C LEU A 168 5.10 -21.44 -12.26
N GLU A 169 5.38 -22.33 -11.30
CA GLU A 169 6.69 -22.97 -11.13
C GLU A 169 7.81 -21.92 -10.96
N ASP A 170 7.51 -20.81 -10.28
CA ASP A 170 8.49 -19.78 -9.88
C ASP A 170 8.63 -19.76 -8.34
N PRO A 171 9.22 -20.82 -7.75
CA PRO A 171 9.33 -20.96 -6.30
C PRO A 171 10.23 -19.87 -5.69
N LYS A 172 11.22 -19.36 -6.42
CA LYS A 172 12.07 -18.23 -5.97
C LYS A 172 11.24 -16.97 -5.71
N SER A 173 10.41 -16.57 -6.68
CA SER A 173 9.52 -15.42 -6.49
C SER A 173 8.42 -15.70 -5.45
N ALA A 174 7.92 -16.94 -5.38
CA ALA A 174 6.93 -17.33 -4.37
C ALA A 174 7.48 -17.22 -2.94
N LEU A 175 8.73 -17.67 -2.72
CA LEU A 175 9.43 -17.49 -1.45
C LEU A 175 9.65 -16.01 -1.14
N ALA A 176 10.10 -15.20 -2.10
CA ALA A 176 10.24 -13.76 -1.88
C ALA A 176 8.91 -13.10 -1.48
N ALA A 177 7.79 -13.52 -2.07
CA ALA A 177 6.46 -13.06 -1.69
C ALA A 177 6.06 -13.54 -0.28
N LEU A 178 6.36 -14.79 0.07
CA LEU A 178 6.11 -15.36 1.40
C LEU A 178 6.92 -14.64 2.49
N ARG A 179 8.17 -14.28 2.18
CA ARG A 179 9.04 -13.51 3.07
C ARG A 179 8.44 -12.15 3.40
N GLU A 180 7.95 -11.42 2.40
CA GLU A 180 7.26 -10.14 2.61
C GLU A 180 5.97 -10.29 3.40
N MET A 181 5.19 -11.35 3.14
CA MET A 181 3.97 -11.68 3.89
C MET A 181 4.28 -11.90 5.38
N ALA A 182 5.31 -12.69 5.68
CA ALA A 182 5.73 -13.00 7.04
C ALA A 182 6.33 -11.77 7.76
N ALA A 183 7.09 -10.93 7.05
CA ALA A 183 7.65 -9.68 7.57
C ALA A 183 6.57 -8.68 7.97
N ASP A 184 5.43 -8.67 7.26
CA ASP A 184 4.25 -7.88 7.62
C ASP A 184 3.38 -8.52 8.73
N GLY A 185 3.82 -9.65 9.29
CA GLY A 185 3.10 -10.37 10.34
C GLY A 185 1.85 -11.10 9.84
N VAL A 186 1.73 -11.32 8.53
CA VAL A 186 0.61 -12.04 7.92
C VAL A 186 0.92 -13.53 7.89
N GLN A 187 0.08 -14.34 8.53
CA GLN A 187 0.24 -15.79 8.55
C GLN A 187 -0.34 -16.45 7.30
N ALA A 188 0.40 -17.41 6.75
CA ALA A 188 -0.07 -18.22 5.63
C ALA A 188 -1.21 -19.15 6.07
N SER A 189 -2.27 -19.23 5.25
CA SER A 189 -3.32 -20.22 5.45
C SER A 189 -2.78 -21.65 5.24
N GLN A 190 -3.55 -22.65 5.65
CA GLN A 190 -3.17 -24.04 5.41
C GLN A 190 -3.01 -24.34 3.91
N GLU A 191 -3.94 -23.89 3.09
CA GLU A 191 -3.92 -24.10 1.64
C GLU A 191 -2.68 -23.44 1.01
N LEU A 192 -2.29 -22.28 1.53
CA LEU A 192 -1.10 -21.57 1.05
C LEU A 192 0.20 -22.29 1.45
N ARG A 193 0.26 -22.86 2.66
CA ARG A 193 1.38 -23.70 3.11
C ARG A 193 1.55 -24.93 2.23
N GLU A 194 0.45 -25.61 1.92
CA GLU A 194 0.44 -26.77 1.03
C GLU A 194 0.92 -26.39 -0.39
N ALA A 195 0.44 -25.28 -0.95
CA ALA A 195 0.86 -24.82 -2.26
C ALA A 195 2.38 -24.49 -2.33
N VAL A 196 2.93 -23.85 -1.29
CA VAL A 196 4.37 -23.55 -1.21
C VAL A 196 5.19 -24.83 -1.10
N ARG A 197 4.77 -25.77 -0.23
CA ARG A 197 5.44 -27.07 -0.10
C ARG A 197 5.45 -27.82 -1.44
N ASP A 198 4.32 -27.89 -2.11
CA ASP A 198 4.20 -28.63 -3.37
C ASP A 198 5.10 -28.02 -4.46
N ALA A 199 5.17 -26.68 -4.55
CA ALA A 199 6.09 -26.00 -5.47
C ALA A 199 7.57 -26.28 -5.15
N MET A 200 7.95 -26.31 -3.87
CA MET A 200 9.31 -26.66 -3.45
C MET A 200 9.67 -28.11 -3.76
N LEU A 201 8.71 -29.04 -3.62
CA LEU A 201 8.90 -30.45 -3.98
C LEU A 201 9.06 -30.64 -5.49
N GLN A 202 8.31 -29.89 -6.31
CA GLN A 202 8.44 -29.88 -7.77
C GLN A 202 9.82 -29.38 -8.21
N ASP A 203 10.41 -28.44 -7.47
CA ASP A 203 11.78 -27.93 -7.68
C ASP A 203 12.86 -28.83 -7.04
N THR A 204 12.49 -30.03 -6.57
CA THR A 204 13.37 -31.04 -5.93
C THR A 204 14.03 -30.61 -4.60
N ARG A 205 13.51 -29.56 -3.95
CA ARG A 205 14.01 -29.01 -2.68
C ARG A 205 13.31 -29.64 -1.47
N ILE A 206 13.41 -30.97 -1.32
CA ILE A 206 12.61 -31.79 -0.38
C ILE A 206 12.84 -31.41 1.08
N ASP A 207 14.10 -31.29 1.50
CA ASP A 207 14.45 -30.99 2.90
C ASP A 207 13.99 -29.58 3.29
N GLU A 208 14.11 -28.65 2.36
CA GLU A 208 13.70 -27.27 2.55
C GLU A 208 12.19 -27.11 2.59
N ALA A 209 11.46 -27.86 1.75
CA ALA A 209 10.00 -27.91 1.78
C ALA A 209 9.49 -28.36 3.16
N SER A 210 10.11 -29.39 3.73
CA SER A 210 9.78 -29.93 5.05
C SER A 210 10.10 -28.92 6.16
N ALA A 211 11.29 -28.32 6.13
CA ALA A 211 11.69 -27.31 7.10
C ALA A 211 10.77 -26.07 7.06
N LEU A 212 10.39 -25.63 5.86
CA LEU A 212 9.51 -24.49 5.66
C LEU A 212 8.09 -24.79 6.14
N GLU A 213 7.54 -25.97 5.84
CA GLU A 213 6.21 -26.38 6.29
C GLU A 213 6.10 -26.38 7.83
N GLU A 214 7.09 -26.95 8.52
CA GLU A 214 7.11 -26.94 9.98
C GLU A 214 7.24 -25.52 10.54
N THR A 215 8.08 -24.69 9.92
CA THR A 215 8.28 -23.31 10.35
C THR A 215 7.02 -22.47 10.19
N MET A 216 6.28 -22.64 9.09
CA MET A 216 5.03 -21.92 8.83
C MET A 216 3.85 -22.38 9.71
N ARG A 217 3.94 -23.55 10.37
CA ARG A 217 2.95 -23.98 11.37
C ARG A 217 3.10 -23.26 12.71
N LEU A 218 4.29 -22.73 12.97
CA LEU A 218 4.56 -21.96 14.18
C LEU A 218 3.90 -20.58 14.07
N PRO A 219 3.44 -20.00 15.18
CA PRO A 219 2.84 -18.66 15.16
C PRO A 219 3.85 -17.55 14.86
N GLU A 220 5.14 -17.84 15.01
CA GLU A 220 6.24 -16.89 14.91
C GLU A 220 6.64 -16.63 13.44
N THR A 221 6.06 -15.60 12.83
CA THR A 221 6.36 -15.25 11.42
C THR A 221 7.82 -14.83 11.20
N GLY A 222 8.52 -14.34 12.23
CA GLY A 222 9.94 -13.99 12.15
C GLY A 222 10.85 -15.16 11.75
N LYS A 223 10.57 -16.38 12.24
CA LYS A 223 11.33 -17.58 11.85
C LYS A 223 11.13 -17.93 10.37
N VAL A 224 9.95 -17.66 9.83
CA VAL A 224 9.69 -17.82 8.39
C VAL A 224 10.56 -16.86 7.58
N VAL A 225 10.68 -15.59 8.01
CA VAL A 225 11.55 -14.61 7.34
C VAL A 225 13.01 -15.07 7.35
N GLU A 226 13.55 -15.48 8.50
CA GLU A 226 14.94 -15.94 8.64
C GLU A 226 15.24 -17.16 7.76
N LEU A 227 14.34 -18.16 7.78
CA LEU A 227 14.50 -19.35 6.96
C LEU A 227 14.44 -19.01 5.47
N VAL A 228 13.45 -18.22 5.06
CA VAL A 228 13.31 -17.85 3.64
C VAL A 228 14.47 -16.99 3.16
N ASP A 229 14.99 -16.07 3.98
CA ASP A 229 16.19 -15.29 3.64
C ASP A 229 17.41 -16.18 3.42
N LYS A 230 17.59 -17.23 4.23
CA LYS A 230 18.62 -18.25 4.02
C LYS A 230 18.41 -18.99 2.70
N LEU A 231 17.19 -19.48 2.44
CA LEU A 231 16.86 -20.22 1.21
C LEU A 231 17.09 -19.39 -0.05
N LEU A 232 16.74 -18.10 -0.02
CA LEU A 232 16.95 -17.18 -1.15
C LEU A 232 18.42 -16.82 -1.37
N ALA A 233 19.24 -16.77 -0.30
CA ALA A 233 20.68 -16.54 -0.40
C ALA A 233 21.43 -17.73 -1.00
N GLU A 234 20.94 -18.94 -0.74
CA GLU A 234 21.48 -20.20 -1.29
C GLU A 234 20.92 -20.51 -2.69
N TRP A 235 19.97 -19.71 -3.19
CA TRP A 235 19.33 -19.92 -4.49
C TRP A 235 20.30 -19.59 -5.63
N GLU A 236 20.66 -20.59 -6.43
CA GLU A 236 21.58 -20.44 -7.57
C GLU A 236 21.14 -19.29 -8.53
N PRO A 237 22.11 -18.55 -9.10
CA PRO A 237 21.84 -17.42 -9.99
C PRO A 237 21.27 -17.81 -11.35
#